data_AF-A0A7C2MVZ9-F1
#
_entry.id   AF-A0A7C2MVZ9-F1
#
_cell.length_a   1.000
_cell.length_b   1.000
_cell.length_c   1.000
_cell.angle_alpha   90.00
_cell.angle_beta   90.00
_cell.angle_gamma   90.00
#
_symmetry.space_group_name_H-M   'P 1'
#
loop_
_entity.id
_entity.type
_entity.pdbx_description
1 polymer ?
#
loop_
_entity_poly.entity_id
_entity_poly.type
_entity_poly.pdbx_seq_one_letter_code
_entity_poly.pdbx_strand_id
1 'polypeptide(L)'
;MTIPSWDIFCTVIDNLGDIGTCWRLAHILHHDHGQQVRLWVDDLDALQPLVPATQNSAQQNLHGIDVRHWTADFPDTPPAAVVIETFGCTLPANYVQAMQNHPQPTWINLEYMSCEDWVSHVHGQTSLLAQGLRKHFV
;
A
#
# COMPACT_ATOMS: atom_id res chain seq x y z
N MET A 1 -20.17 6.52 11.36
CA MET A 1 -18.84 6.95 10.86
C MET A 1 -18.40 5.93 9.83
N THR A 2 -18.04 6.36 8.63
CA THR A 2 -17.52 5.45 7.59
C THR A 2 -16.13 4.99 7.99
N ILE A 3 -15.91 3.67 8.05
CA ILE A 3 -14.58 3.11 8.28
C ILE A 3 -13.69 3.51 7.09
N PRO A 4 -12.54 4.17 7.31
CA PRO A 4 -11.64 4.52 6.21
C PRO A 4 -11.15 3.25 5.48
N SER A 5 -11.13 3.30 4.16
CA SER A 5 -10.48 2.30 3.33
C SER A 5 -9.02 2.66 3.11
N TRP A 6 -8.18 1.64 3.07
CA TRP A 6 -6.73 1.72 2.90
C TRP A 6 -6.29 0.81 1.77
N ASP A 7 -5.55 1.35 0.81
CA ASP A 7 -4.84 0.56 -0.18
C ASP A 7 -3.34 0.63 0.12
N ILE A 8 -2.70 -0.53 0.22
CA ILE A 8 -1.26 -0.67 0.43
C ILE A 8 -0.69 -1.36 -0.81
N PHE A 9 0.25 -0.71 -1.48
CA PHE A 9 0.94 -1.27 -2.65
C PHE A 9 2.33 -1.75 -2.27
N CYS A 10 2.60 -3.03 -2.51
CA CYS A 10 3.85 -3.70 -2.21
C CYS A 10 4.44 -4.29 -3.50
N THR A 11 5.57 -3.74 -3.94
CA THR A 11 6.46 -4.41 -4.89
C THR A 11 7.50 -5.17 -4.09
N VAL A 12 7.62 -6.48 -4.28
CA VAL A 12 8.58 -7.31 -3.55
C VAL A 12 9.94 -7.24 -4.21
N ILE A 13 10.86 -6.47 -3.62
CA ILE A 13 12.25 -6.36 -4.11
C ILE A 13 13.20 -7.02 -3.11
N ASP A 14 13.06 -6.74 -1.81
CA ASP A 14 13.86 -7.33 -0.74
C ASP A 14 13.19 -8.53 -0.08
N ASN A 15 12.85 -9.56 -0.87
CA ASN A 15 12.26 -10.83 -0.41
C ASN A 15 11.19 -10.65 0.69
N LEU A 16 11.51 -11.05 1.93
CA LEU A 16 10.60 -10.99 3.07
C LEU A 16 10.57 -9.65 3.80
N GLY A 17 11.51 -8.73 3.51
CA GLY A 17 11.58 -7.41 4.13
C GLY A 17 10.37 -6.55 3.76
N ASP A 18 10.15 -6.37 2.46
CA ASP A 18 9.08 -5.53 1.94
C ASP A 18 7.71 -6.12 2.28
N ILE A 19 7.46 -7.36 1.82
CA ILE A 19 6.18 -8.04 2.04
C ILE A 19 5.88 -8.27 3.52
N GLY A 20 6.90 -8.53 4.34
CA GLY A 20 6.75 -8.67 5.79
C GLY A 20 6.29 -7.38 6.46
N THR A 21 6.85 -6.25 6.04
CA THR A 21 6.44 -4.93 6.52
C THR A 21 5.03 -4.59 6.08
N CYS A 22 4.72 -4.77 4.79
CA CYS A 22 3.41 -4.50 4.21
C CYS A 22 2.31 -5.37 4.85
N TRP A 23 2.56 -6.67 5.01
CA TRP A 23 1.62 -7.59 5.67
C TRP A 23 1.38 -7.22 7.13
N ARG A 24 2.45 -6.93 7.89
CA ARG A 24 2.34 -6.53 9.29
C ARG A 24 1.53 -5.24 9.43
N LEU A 25 1.78 -4.25 8.58
CA LEU A 25 1.04 -2.99 8.57
C LEU A 25 -0.45 -3.23 8.26
N ALA A 26 -0.75 -4.00 7.21
CA ALA A 26 -2.12 -4.36 6.84
C ALA A 26 -2.86 -5.06 8.00
N HIS A 27 -2.18 -5.97 8.70
CA HIS A 27 -2.72 -6.68 9.84
C HIS A 27 -3.03 -5.76 11.01
N ILE A 28 -2.12 -4.86 11.38
CA ILE A 28 -2.33 -3.87 12.47
C ILE A 28 -3.49 -2.93 12.12
N LEU A 29 -3.51 -2.37 10.91
CA LEU A 29 -4.60 -1.50 10.46
C LEU A 29 -5.96 -2.20 10.52
N HIS A 30 -6.04 -3.46 10.08
CA HIS A 30 -7.28 -4.21 10.10
C HIS A 30 -7.71 -4.61 11.52
N HIS A 31 -6.85 -5.31 12.26
CA HIS A 31 -7.23 -5.95 13.52
C HIS A 31 -7.22 -4.99 14.71
N ASP A 32 -6.24 -4.10 14.78
CA ASP A 32 -6.06 -3.22 15.94
C ASP A 32 -6.81 -1.90 15.77
N HIS A 33 -7.02 -1.46 14.52
CA HIS A 33 -7.68 -0.19 14.20
C HIS A 33 -9.00 -0.34 13.43
N GLY A 34 -9.45 -1.57 13.13
CA GLY A 34 -10.74 -1.84 12.49
C GLY A 34 -10.88 -1.28 11.07
N GLN A 35 -9.77 -1.01 10.38
CA GLN A 35 -9.78 -0.42 9.05
C GLN A 35 -10.11 -1.44 7.96
N GLN A 36 -10.66 -0.97 6.84
CA GLN A 36 -10.81 -1.79 5.64
C GLN A 36 -9.53 -1.71 4.82
N VAL A 37 -8.83 -2.84 4.64
CA VAL A 37 -7.52 -2.86 3.99
C VAL A 37 -7.57 -3.71 2.72
N ARG A 38 -7.13 -3.14 1.61
CA ARG A 38 -6.70 -3.88 0.43
C ARG A 38 -5.18 -3.85 0.33
N LEU A 39 -4.57 -5.03 0.24
CA LEU A 39 -3.13 -5.19 0.07
C LEU A 39 -2.85 -5.69 -1.35
N TRP A 40 -2.22 -4.84 -2.15
CA TRP A 40 -1.78 -5.14 -3.51
C TRP A 40 -0.34 -5.65 -3.47
N VAL A 41 -0.11 -6.86 -3.97
CA VAL A 41 1.20 -7.52 -3.95
C VAL A 41 1.53 -8.00 -5.35
N ASP A 42 2.71 -7.70 -5.88
CA ASP A 42 3.14 -8.13 -7.22
C ASP A 42 3.62 -9.60 -7.25
N ASP A 43 4.27 -10.05 -6.18
CA ASP A 43 4.69 -11.43 -5.97
C ASP A 43 3.99 -12.05 -4.74
N LEU A 44 2.92 -12.81 -5.01
CA LEU A 44 2.17 -13.53 -3.96
C LEU A 44 2.95 -14.70 -3.35
N ASP A 45 3.94 -15.26 -4.04
CA ASP A 45 4.72 -16.38 -3.51
C ASP A 45 5.60 -15.90 -2.34
N ALA A 46 6.04 -14.64 -2.36
CA ALA A 46 6.77 -14.02 -1.26
C ALA A 46 5.93 -13.84 0.02
N LEU A 47 4.60 -13.81 -0.07
CA LEU A 47 3.71 -13.74 1.09
C LEU A 47 3.51 -15.11 1.74
N GLN A 48 3.63 -16.21 0.99
CA GLN A 48 3.34 -17.56 1.46
C GLN A 48 4.14 -18.00 2.71
N PRO A 49 5.44 -17.65 2.88
CA PRO A 49 6.17 -17.95 4.11
C PRO A 49 5.60 -17.28 5.37
N LEU A 50 4.96 -16.12 5.22
CA LEU A 50 4.35 -15.36 6.31
C LEU A 50 2.90 -15.81 6.56
N VAL A 51 2.19 -16.14 5.48
CA VAL A 51 0.79 -16.56 5.50
C VAL A 51 0.65 -17.81 4.62
N PRO A 52 0.83 -19.02 5.18
CA PRO A 52 0.83 -20.26 4.40
C PRO A 52 -0.47 -20.56 3.63
N ALA A 53 -1.57 -19.92 4.00
CA ALA A 53 -2.85 -20.02 3.30
C ALA A 53 -2.90 -19.23 1.97
N THR A 54 -1.87 -18.44 1.66
CA THR A 54 -1.80 -17.64 0.42
C THR A 54 -1.85 -18.54 -0.80
N GLN A 55 -2.72 -18.19 -1.74
CA GLN A 55 -2.88 -18.85 -3.03
C GLN A 55 -2.44 -17.91 -4.16
N ASN A 56 -1.99 -18.46 -5.29
CA ASN A 56 -1.74 -17.66 -6.47
C ASN A 56 -3.07 -17.37 -7.20
N SER A 57 -3.78 -16.35 -6.74
CA SER A 57 -5.10 -15.94 -7.21
C SER A 57 -5.18 -14.42 -7.32
N ALA A 58 -5.98 -13.91 -8.25
CA ALA A 58 -6.10 -12.47 -8.49
C ALA A 58 -6.62 -11.71 -7.25
N GLN A 59 -7.44 -12.35 -6.42
CA GLN A 59 -8.00 -11.78 -5.21
C GLN A 59 -8.31 -12.89 -4.20
N GLN A 60 -7.99 -12.65 -2.93
CA GLN A 60 -8.29 -13.55 -1.83
C GLN A 60 -8.45 -12.78 -0.51
N ASN A 61 -9.22 -13.35 0.42
CA ASN A 61 -9.29 -12.82 1.77
C ASN A 61 -8.36 -13.62 2.69
N LEU A 62 -7.39 -12.93 3.30
CA LEU A 62 -6.50 -13.53 4.28
C LEU A 62 -6.65 -12.75 5.59
N HIS A 63 -7.15 -13.41 6.64
CA HIS A 63 -7.35 -12.80 7.95
C HIS A 63 -8.16 -11.49 7.90
N GLY A 64 -9.22 -11.44 7.08
CA GLY A 64 -10.05 -10.25 6.93
C GLY A 64 -9.50 -9.17 5.99
N ILE A 65 -8.25 -9.29 5.53
CA ILE A 65 -7.61 -8.37 4.58
C ILE A 65 -7.90 -8.84 3.14
N ASP A 66 -8.29 -7.91 2.26
CA ASP A 66 -8.48 -8.16 0.83
C ASP A 66 -7.13 -8.10 0.11
N VAL A 67 -6.50 -9.26 -0.10
CA VAL A 67 -5.21 -9.38 -0.76
C VAL A 67 -5.43 -9.57 -2.26
N ARG A 68 -4.78 -8.74 -3.07
CA ARG A 68 -4.93 -8.73 -4.54
C ARG A 68 -3.60 -8.86 -5.23
N HIS A 69 -3.59 -9.63 -6.32
CA HIS A 69 -2.42 -9.75 -7.17
C HIS A 69 -2.29 -8.49 -8.03
N TRP A 70 -1.18 -7.78 -7.85
CA TRP A 70 -0.82 -6.62 -8.64
C TRP A 70 -0.02 -7.06 -9.86
N THR A 71 -0.68 -7.06 -11.02
CA THR A 71 -0.01 -7.36 -12.30
C THR A 71 0.05 -6.12 -13.20
N ALA A 72 0.77 -6.23 -14.32
CA ALA A 72 0.85 -5.16 -15.31
C ALA A 72 -0.53 -4.80 -15.91
N ASP A 73 -1.44 -5.77 -16.03
CA ASP A 73 -2.83 -5.55 -16.41
C ASP A 73 -3.65 -5.17 -15.18
N PHE A 74 -3.45 -3.94 -14.71
CA PHE A 74 -4.06 -3.46 -13.47
C PHE A 74 -5.53 -3.06 -13.69
N PRO A 75 -6.49 -3.63 -12.94
CA PRO A 75 -7.91 -3.37 -13.14
C PRO A 75 -8.30 -1.94 -12.71
N ASP A 76 -9.27 -1.36 -13.40
CA ASP A 76 -9.86 -0.08 -12.99
C ASP A 76 -10.46 -0.21 -11.59
N THR A 77 -9.85 0.49 -10.64
CA THR A 77 -10.18 0.35 -9.23
C THR A 77 -10.41 1.73 -8.60
N PRO A 78 -11.55 1.96 -7.93
CA PRO A 78 -11.77 3.17 -7.15
C PRO A 78 -10.71 3.27 -6.03
N PRO A 79 -10.04 4.42 -5.88
CA PRO A 79 -9.01 4.58 -4.87
C PRO A 79 -9.59 4.53 -3.46
N ALA A 80 -8.83 3.97 -2.53
CA ALA A 80 -9.12 4.03 -1.11
C ALA A 80 -8.98 5.46 -0.55
N ALA A 81 -9.52 5.73 0.63
CA ALA A 81 -9.39 7.03 1.29
C ALA A 81 -7.93 7.34 1.67
N VAL A 82 -7.16 6.31 2.00
CA VAL A 82 -5.71 6.38 2.23
C VAL A 82 -5.01 5.42 1.28
N VAL A 83 -3.94 5.89 0.64
CA VAL A 83 -3.12 5.10 -0.28
C VAL A 83 -1.68 5.12 0.22
N ILE A 84 -1.14 3.94 0.48
CA ILE A 84 0.24 3.74 0.91
C ILE A 84 1.03 3.17 -0.27
N GLU A 85 1.99 3.95 -0.74
CA GLU A 85 3.08 3.51 -1.60
C GLU A 85 4.25 3.10 -0.72
N THR A 86 4.65 1.83 -0.75
CA THR A 86 5.78 1.37 0.08
C THR A 86 7.09 1.38 -0.71
N PHE A 87 8.14 1.90 -0.10
CA PHE A 87 9.53 1.81 -0.57
C PHE A 87 9.75 2.41 -1.96
N GLY A 88 8.95 3.42 -2.31
CA GLY A 88 9.03 4.10 -3.62
C GLY A 88 8.58 3.25 -4.80
N CYS A 89 7.72 2.24 -4.58
CA CYS A 89 7.14 1.47 -5.68
C CYS A 89 6.29 2.35 -6.60
N THR A 90 6.33 2.14 -7.91
CA THR A 90 5.54 2.98 -8.83
C THR A 90 4.11 2.45 -8.96
N LEU A 91 3.12 3.22 -8.50
CA LEU A 91 1.70 2.86 -8.61
C LEU A 91 1.24 2.76 -10.09
N PRO A 92 0.22 1.94 -10.39
CA PRO A 92 -0.38 1.87 -11.72
C PRO A 92 -0.90 3.22 -12.21
N ALA A 93 -0.65 3.55 -13.47
CA ALA A 93 -1.02 4.84 -14.05
C ALA A 93 -2.54 5.10 -14.01
N ASN A 94 -3.37 4.07 -14.27
CA ASN A 94 -4.82 4.19 -14.19
C ASN A 94 -5.31 4.41 -12.76
N TYR A 95 -4.66 3.81 -11.77
CA TYR A 95 -4.95 4.06 -10.36
C TYR A 95 -4.60 5.50 -9.95
N VAL A 96 -3.42 6.00 -10.34
CA VAL A 96 -3.02 7.40 -10.09
C VAL A 96 -3.99 8.38 -10.75
N GLN A 97 -4.45 8.10 -11.98
CA GLN A 97 -5.47 8.89 -12.65
C GLN A 97 -6.80 8.86 -11.89
N ALA A 98 -7.21 7.69 -11.37
CA ALA A 98 -8.41 7.57 -10.55
C ALA A 98 -8.30 8.42 -9.26
N MET A 99 -7.13 8.48 -8.62
CA MET A 99 -6.90 9.34 -7.44
C MET A 99 -7.16 10.83 -7.72
N GLN A 100 -6.96 11.29 -8.97
CA GLN A 100 -7.25 12.67 -9.36
C GLN A 100 -8.75 12.95 -9.54
N ASN A 101 -9.53 11.95 -9.92
CA ASN A 101 -10.94 12.07 -10.27
C ASN A 101 -11.89 11.81 -9.09
N HIS A 102 -11.35 11.37 -7.95
CA HIS A 102 -12.06 11.14 -6.70
C HIS A 102 -11.73 12.24 -5.68
N PRO A 103 -12.46 12.36 -4.55
CA PRO A 103 -11.95 13.11 -3.41
C PRO A 103 -10.52 12.68 -3.14
N GLN A 104 -9.57 13.62 -3.20
CA GLN A 104 -8.15 13.29 -3.19
C GLN A 104 -7.82 12.47 -1.94
N PRO A 105 -7.27 11.25 -2.11
CA PRO A 105 -6.92 10.44 -0.97
C PRO A 105 -5.69 11.01 -0.25
N THR A 106 -5.50 10.61 1.00
CA THR A 106 -4.20 10.80 1.65
C THR A 106 -3.20 9.82 1.05
N TRP A 107 -2.24 10.33 0.26
CA TRP A 107 -1.18 9.51 -0.32
C TRP A 107 0.08 9.58 0.55
N ILE A 108 0.48 8.44 1.08
CA ILE A 108 1.65 8.28 1.93
C ILE A 108 2.71 7.48 1.16
N ASN A 109 3.94 7.96 1.17
CA ASN A 109 5.12 7.19 0.82
C ASN A 109 5.71 6.64 2.12
N LEU A 110 5.63 5.33 2.32
CA LEU A 110 6.27 4.65 3.45
C LEU A 110 7.72 4.33 3.07
N GLU A 111 8.67 4.94 3.76
CA GLU A 111 10.10 4.74 3.52
C GLU A 111 10.66 3.53 4.30
N TYR A 112 11.87 3.13 3.94
CA TYR A 112 12.64 2.21 4.78
C TYR A 112 13.00 2.84 6.11
N MET A 113 13.05 2.02 7.15
CA MET A 113 13.57 2.43 8.45
C MET A 113 15.06 2.78 8.32
N SER A 114 15.43 3.99 8.75
CA SER A 114 16.83 4.40 8.90
C SER A 114 17.02 5.07 10.27
N CYS A 115 18.20 4.87 10.84
CA CYS A 115 18.65 5.55 12.06
C CYS A 115 19.50 6.79 11.75
N GLU A 116 19.63 7.19 10.49
CA GLU A 116 20.36 8.39 10.13
C GLU A 116 19.60 9.65 10.58
N ASP A 117 20.29 10.58 11.23
CA ASP A 117 19.64 11.76 11.86
C ASP A 117 18.78 12.58 10.89
N TRP A 118 19.14 12.60 9.61
CA TRP A 118 18.47 13.41 8.59
C TRP A 118 17.05 12.94 8.26
N VAL A 119 16.68 11.69 8.54
CA VAL A 119 15.33 11.19 8.20
C VAL A 119 14.24 11.92 8.95
N SER A 120 14.52 12.31 10.20
CA SER A 120 13.60 13.11 11.01
C SER A 120 13.28 14.47 10.39
N HIS A 121 14.18 15.01 9.57
CA HIS A 121 13.96 16.28 8.88
C HIS A 121 13.02 16.14 7.68
N VAL A 122 12.92 14.96 7.07
CA VAL A 122 12.07 14.71 5.89
C VAL A 122 10.76 14.00 6.24
N HIS A 123 10.67 13.34 7.40
CA HIS A 123 9.44 12.74 7.88
C HIS A 123 8.32 13.79 8.02
N GLY A 124 7.14 13.46 7.52
CA GLY A 124 5.96 14.33 7.46
C GLY A 124 6.01 15.41 6.39
N GLN A 125 7.11 15.54 5.63
CA GLN A 125 7.16 16.48 4.51
C GLN A 125 6.18 16.07 3.41
N THR A 126 5.73 17.08 2.64
CA THR A 126 4.77 16.89 1.55
C THR A 126 5.41 17.32 0.23
N SER A 127 5.33 16.47 -0.78
CA SER A 127 5.63 16.82 -2.17
C SER A 127 4.35 17.04 -2.97
N LEU A 128 4.31 18.14 -3.74
CA LEU A 128 3.24 18.41 -4.69
C LEU A 128 3.62 17.82 -6.05
N LEU A 129 2.81 16.88 -6.53
CA LEU A 129 3.03 16.23 -7.82
C LEU A 129 2.41 17.06 -8.95
N ALA A 130 2.91 16.90 -10.18
CA ALA A 130 2.42 17.60 -11.37
C ALA A 130 0.90 17.42 -11.60
N GLN A 131 0.37 16.31 -11.09
CA GLN A 131 -1.02 15.88 -11.13
C GLN A 131 -1.94 16.60 -10.12
N GLY A 132 -1.40 17.51 -9.30
CA GLY A 132 -2.14 18.19 -8.22
C GLY A 132 -2.36 17.32 -6.98
N LEU A 133 -1.85 16.09 -6.99
CA LEU A 133 -1.83 15.17 -5.84
C LEU A 133 -0.71 15.57 -4.87
N ARG A 134 -0.92 15.27 -3.59
CA ARG A 134 0.05 15.51 -2.53
C ARG A 134 0.50 14.18 -1.95
N LYS A 135 1.82 13.99 -1.87
CA LYS A 135 2.44 12.79 -1.31
C LYS A 135 3.16 13.15 -0.01
N HIS A 136 2.89 12.42 1.05
CA HIS A 136 3.48 12.61 2.37
C HIS A 136 4.54 11.54 2.64
N PHE A 137 5.72 11.92 3.09
CA PHE A 137 6.81 10.97 3.37
C PHE A 137 6.78 10.56 4.83
N VAL A 138 6.77 9.25 5.10
CA VAL A 138 6.66 8.67 6.44
C VAL A 138 7.78 7.68 6.66
#